data_AF-A0A959IVB3-F1
#
_entry.id   AF-A0A959IVB3-F1
#
_cell.length_a   1.000
_cell.length_b   1.000
_cell.length_c   1.000
_cell.angle_alpha   90.00
_cell.angle_beta   90.00
_cell.angle_gamma   90.00
#
_symmetry.space_group_name_H-M   'P 1'
#
loop_
_entity.id
_entity.type
_entity.pdbx_description
1 polymer ?
#
loop_
_entity_poly.entity_id
_entity_poly.type
_entity_poly.pdbx_seq_one_letter_code
_entity_poly.pdbx_strand_id
1 'polypeptide(L)' 'MKAYSLEAALHHPDAVTVLYAQGRGWRELPPGLERLKQLKILGLAGNQLSSVPEVIAELPHLEELDLSGNN' A
#
# COMPACT_ATOMS: atom_id res chain seq x y z
N MET A 1 6.75 10.35 -12.90
CA MET A 1 5.99 9.17 -12.42
C MET A 1 4.75 9.68 -11.72
N LYS A 2 3.54 9.23 -12.10
CA LYS A 2 2.31 9.61 -11.37
C LYS A 2 2.32 8.86 -10.04
N ALA A 3 2.54 9.57 -8.94
CA ALA A 3 2.27 9.01 -7.62
C ALA A 3 0.75 8.91 -7.46
N TYR A 4 0.21 7.70 -7.54
CA TYR A 4 -1.21 7.50 -7.22
C TYR A 4 -1.38 7.70 -5.72
N SER A 5 -2.28 8.59 -5.32
CA SER A 5 -2.82 8.54 -3.96
C SER A 5 -3.57 7.23 -3.81
N LEU A 6 -3.65 6.70 -2.58
CA LEU A 6 -4.45 5.50 -2.35
C LEU A 6 -5.92 5.71 -2.76
N GLU A 7 -6.48 6.89 -2.54
CA GLU A 7 -7.82 7.23 -3.02
C GLU A 7 -7.96 7.06 -4.54
N ALA A 8 -6.98 7.52 -5.33
CA ALA A 8 -6.95 7.32 -6.77
C ALA A 8 -6.77 5.83 -7.15
N ALA A 9 -6.00 5.08 -6.35
CA ALA A 9 -5.83 3.64 -6.55
C ALA A 9 -7.13 2.86 -6.32
N LEU A 10 -7.93 3.26 -5.32
CA LEU A 10 -9.21 2.63 -5.00
C LEU A 10 -10.31 2.90 -6.04
N HIS A 11 -10.17 3.93 -6.87
CA HIS A 11 -11.07 4.18 -8.01
C HIS A 11 -10.78 3.26 -9.21
N HIS A 12 -9.57 2.70 -9.30
CA HIS A 12 -9.17 1.79 -10.38
C HIS A 12 -8.40 0.57 -9.84
N PRO A 13 -9.00 -0.22 -8.93
CA PRO A 13 -8.30 -1.27 -8.19
C PRO A 13 -7.70 -2.36 -9.08
N ASP A 14 -8.33 -2.63 -10.23
CA ASP A 14 -7.89 -3.65 -11.19
C ASP A 14 -6.72 -3.18 -12.08
N ALA A 15 -6.43 -1.87 -12.10
CA ALA A 15 -5.35 -1.30 -12.92
C ALA A 15 -4.08 -0.99 -12.10
N VAL A 16 -4.17 -1.04 -10.77
CA VAL A 16 -3.07 -0.62 -9.89
C VAL A 16 -2.18 -1.81 -9.59
N THR A 17 -0.97 -1.76 -10.11
CA THR A 17 0.09 -2.75 -9.86
C THR A 17 1.19 -2.23 -8.94
N VAL A 18 1.32 -0.91 -8.81
CA VAL A 18 2.35 -0.26 -7.98
C VAL A 18 1.70 0.88 -7.20
N LEU A 19 1.88 0.87 -5.88
CA LEU A 19 1.42 1.91 -4.97
C LEU A 19 2.57 2.41 -4.09
N TYR A 20 2.81 3.71 -4.14
CA TYR A 20 3.83 4.38 -3.33
C TYR A 20 3.18 5.42 -2.41
N ALA A 21 3.25 5.15 -1.11
CA ALA A 21 2.68 5.97 -0.04
C ALA A 21 3.72 6.23 1.06
N GLN A 22 4.93 6.62 0.67
CA GLN A 22 6.01 6.94 1.60
C GLN A 22 5.78 8.28 2.30
N GLY A 23 6.24 8.40 3.55
CA GLY A 23 6.31 9.69 4.24
C GLY A 23 4.96 10.33 4.54
N ARG A 24 3.87 9.55 4.58
CA ARG A 24 2.50 10.05 4.78
C ARG A 24 2.11 10.16 6.25
N GLY A 25 2.95 9.69 7.18
CA GLY A 25 2.67 9.69 8.62
C GLY A 25 1.54 8.72 9.00
N TRP A 26 1.28 7.71 8.17
CA TRP A 26 0.24 6.72 8.43
C TRP A 26 0.60 5.86 9.63
N ARG A 27 -0.34 5.71 10.57
CA ARG A 27 -0.23 4.79 11.71
C ARG A 27 -0.92 3.46 11.46
N GLU A 28 -1.88 3.48 10.54
CA GLU A 28 -2.62 2.34 10.05
C GLU A 28 -2.79 2.48 8.54
N LEU A 29 -3.02 1.36 7.86
CA LEU A 29 -3.36 1.41 6.45
C LEU A 29 -4.86 1.71 6.28
N PRO A 30 -5.21 2.50 5.26
CA PRO A 30 -6.59 2.82 4.98
C PRO A 30 -7.38 1.57 4.53
N PRO A 31 -8.68 1.50 4.84
CA PRO A 31 -9.54 0.41 4.39
C PRO A 31 -9.65 0.40 2.87
N GLY A 32 -9.85 -0.78 2.26
CA GLY A 32 -9.96 -0.93 0.82
C GLY A 32 -8.70 -1.44 0.14
N LEU A 33 -7.57 -1.56 0.85
CA LEU A 33 -6.33 -2.10 0.29
C LEU A 33 -6.53 -3.53 -0.24
N GLU A 34 -7.43 -4.31 0.39
CA GLU A 34 -7.81 -5.66 -0.03
C GLU A 34 -8.38 -5.71 -1.46
N ARG A 35 -8.88 -4.58 -1.98
CA ARG A 35 -9.44 -4.47 -3.33
C ARG A 35 -8.36 -4.42 -4.40
N LEU A 36 -7.13 -4.04 -4.06
CA LEU A 36 -6.01 -3.92 -5.01
C LEU A 36 -5.43 -5.31 -5.34
N LYS A 37 -6.25 -6.20 -5.90
CA LYS A 37 -5.87 -7.60 -6.15
C LYS A 37 -4.72 -7.75 -7.16
N GLN A 38 -4.50 -6.73 -8.00
CA GLN A 38 -3.40 -6.70 -8.97
C GLN A 38 -2.12 -6.04 -8.43
N LEU A 39 -2.09 -5.64 -7.16
CA LEU A 39 -0.95 -4.95 -6.58
C LEU A 39 0.26 -5.88 -6.45
N LYS A 40 1.39 -5.44 -7.01
CA LYS A 40 2.68 -6.12 -7.00
C LYS A 40 3.70 -5.44 -6.11
N ILE A 41 3.71 -4.11 -6.09
CA ILE A 41 4.68 -3.33 -5.32
C ILE A 41 3.93 -2.38 -4.41
N LEU A 42 4.21 -2.47 -3.10
CA LEU A 42 3.66 -1.60 -2.07
C LEU A 42 4.78 -0.93 -1.28
N GLY A 43 4.97 0.38 -1.51
CA GLY A 43 5.93 1.18 -0.76
C GLY A 43 5.26 2.00 0.34
N LEU A 44 5.61 1.70 1.58
CA LEU A 44 5.08 2.31 2.80
C LEU A 44 6.21 2.89 3.69
N ALA A 45 7.39 3.10 3.12
CA ALA A 45 8.55 3.60 3.84
C ALA A 45 8.33 4.97 4.49
N GLY A 46 8.95 5.21 5.65
CA GLY A 46 8.89 6.48 6.36
C GLY A 46 7.50 6.84 6.87
N ASN A 47 6.67 5.85 7.19
CA ASN A 47 5.40 6.05 7.89
C ASN A 47 5.57 5.82 9.40
N GLN A 48 4.45 5.73 10.14
CA GLN A 48 4.40 5.50 11.59
C GLN A 48 3.63 4.21 11.89
N LEU A 49 3.67 3.23 10.98
CA LEU A 49 2.94 1.96 11.13
C LEU A 49 3.57 1.19 12.28
N SER A 50 2.79 0.94 13.34
CA SER A 50 3.19 0.10 14.47
C SER A 50 2.92 -1.38 14.23
N SER A 51 2.11 -1.69 13.22
CA SER A 51 1.82 -3.05 12.78
C SER A 51 1.55 -3.07 11.29
N VAL A 52 1.87 -4.21 10.68
CA VAL A 52 1.50 -4.51 9.29
C VAL A 52 0.15 -5.19 9.34
N PRO A 53 -0.94 -4.59 8.80
CA PRO A 53 -2.25 -5.20 8.87
C PRO A 53 -2.32 -6.48 8.02
N GLU A 54 -3.12 -7.45 8.49
CA GLU A 54 -3.26 -8.78 7.87
C GLU A 54 -3.67 -8.71 6.39
N VAL A 55 -4.37 -7.65 5.99
CA VAL A 55 -4.75 -7.39 4.60
C VAL A 55 -3.57 -7.42 3.62
N ILE A 56 -2.36 -7.06 4.04
CA ILE A 56 -1.17 -7.15 3.17
C ILE A 56 -0.87 -8.62 2.81
N ALA A 57 -1.10 -9.55 3.75
CA ALA A 57 -0.95 -10.97 3.50
C ALA A 57 -2.06 -11.54 2.58
N GLU A 58 -3.17 -10.82 2.42
CA GLU A 58 -4.29 -11.19 1.53
C GLU A 58 -4.14 -10.67 0.10
N LEU A 59 -3.04 -9.98 -0.22
CA LEU A 59 -2.75 -9.49 -1.57
C LEU A 59 -2.10 -10.60 -2.41
N PRO A 60 -2.83 -11.21 -3.36
CA PRO A 60 -2.41 -12.47 -3.99
C PRO A 60 -1.24 -12.32 -4.98
N HIS A 61 -0.93 -11.08 -5.37
CA HIS A 61 0.08 -10.77 -6.38
C HIS A 61 1.20 -9.87 -5.85
N LEU A 62 1.25 -9.63 -4.53
CA LEU A 62 2.28 -8.78 -3.94
C LEU A 62 3.65 -9.46 -4.02
N GLU A 63 4.60 -8.78 -4.65
CA GLU A 63 5.96 -9.24 -4.90
C GLU A 63 6.98 -8.44 -4.06
N GLU A 64 6.74 -7.13 -3.89
CA GLU A 64 7.61 -6.24 -3.10
C GLU A 64 6.81 -5.42 -2.08
N LEU A 65 7.33 -5.39 -0.86
CA LEU A 65 6.82 -4.59 0.25
C LEU A 65 7.97 -3.83 0.92
N ASP A 66 7.92 -2.51 0.88
CA ASP A 66 8.89 -1.65 1.57
C ASP A 66 8.24 -0.99 2.79
N LEU A 67 8.68 -1.40 3.97
CA LEU A 67 8.26 -0.88 5.27
C LEU A 67 9.39 -0.14 6.00
N SER A 68 10.49 0.18 5.31
CA SER A 68 11.66 0.81 5.93
C SER A 68 11.30 2.13 6.63
N GLY A 69 11.85 2.37 7.83
CA GLY A 69 11.58 3.60 8.58
C GLY A 69 10.14 3.72 9.13
N ASN A 70 9.47 2.59 9.39
CA ASN A 70 8.33 2.52 10.31
C ASN A 70 8.81 2.23 11.76
N ASN A 71 7.91 2.28 12.74
CA ASN A 71 8.23 2.26 14.18
C ASN A 71 8.09 0.87 14.82
#